data_AF-A0A0F9FK76-F1
#
_entry.id   AF-A0A0F9FK76-F1
#
_cell.length_a   1.000
_cell.length_b   1.000
_cell.length_c   1.000
_cell.angle_alpha   90.00
_cell.angle_beta   90.00
_cell.angle_gamma   90.00
#
_symmetry.space_group_name_H-M   'P 1'
#
loop_
_entity.id
_entity.type
_entity.pdbx_description
1 polymer ?
#
loop_
_entity_poly.entity_id
_entity_poly.type
_entity_poly.pdbx_seq_one_letter_code
_entity_poly.pdbx_strand_id
1 'polypeptide(L)'
;MNEILVTSITGQSLYALIWDTSNKVAYIVGETFETHGTNSRTNADYDIPLIEVGSTGYYYADYPTWIERGRYYTIIKYRTGSVAVDSDQSIGGPVEKYWTGSAVVAIPETNAVSICNRALAILSGGDDTLTITTLSGATGPEKKTSDLCALYYTETRREVLARMQPQECSYYADLGAESSFSGEKAEWLYVFDLPSDFLIVVRQCDEQYHKMEYNQEIMQGYLFTNTYSNEDRDSAYILYVKNETDASAFSDEVTKAIYTLLASKLAPRIISGDWGHKRRQELIEEFETLLLPTSMGINRSMQHHSEEPRLSKYRWLGDRQYNYDYED
;
A
#
# COMPACT_ATOMS: atom_id res chain seq x y z
N MET A 1 10.60 16.39 -9.20
CA MET A 1 11.72 16.33 -10.17
C MET A 1 11.84 14.87 -10.57
N ASN A 2 11.66 14.56 -11.85
CA ASN A 2 11.58 13.19 -12.37
C ASN A 2 12.95 12.49 -12.42
N GLU A 3 13.91 12.92 -11.60
CA GLU A 3 15.32 12.73 -11.90
C GLU A 3 15.94 11.63 -11.01
N ILE A 4 16.58 10.66 -11.66
CA ILE A 4 17.65 9.84 -11.09
C ILE A 4 18.85 10.76 -10.93
N LEU A 5 19.38 10.89 -9.71
CA LEU A 5 20.54 11.75 -9.42
C LEU A 5 21.69 10.94 -8.81
N VAL A 6 22.91 11.16 -9.30
CA VAL A 6 24.12 10.52 -8.76
C VAL A 6 25.32 11.47 -8.91
N THR A 7 26.28 11.37 -7.99
CA THR A 7 27.58 12.03 -8.12
C THR A 7 28.66 11.02 -8.48
N SER A 8 29.54 11.38 -9.41
CA SER A 8 30.70 10.58 -9.78
C SER A 8 31.85 11.47 -10.29
N ILE A 9 32.92 10.85 -10.75
CA ILE A 9 34.05 11.54 -11.41
C ILE A 9 33.55 12.16 -12.72
N THR A 10 33.83 13.44 -12.92
CA THR A 10 33.52 14.20 -14.15
C THR A 10 34.03 13.53 -15.42
N GLY A 11 33.23 13.62 -16.48
CA GLY A 11 33.54 13.09 -17.81
C GLY A 11 33.28 11.59 -17.97
N GLN A 12 32.78 10.89 -16.95
CA GLN A 12 32.39 9.50 -17.08
C GLN A 12 31.11 9.33 -17.89
N SER A 13 31.02 8.24 -18.65
CA SER A 13 29.77 7.80 -19.28
C SER A 13 29.04 6.87 -18.32
N LEU A 14 27.92 7.33 -17.76
CA LEU A 14 27.11 6.57 -16.80
C LEU A 14 25.78 6.16 -17.40
N TYR A 15 25.23 5.07 -16.91
CA TYR A 15 23.85 4.67 -17.17
C TYR A 15 23.18 4.06 -15.95
N ALA A 16 21.86 4.13 -15.90
CA ALA A 16 21.03 3.52 -14.88
C ALA A 16 20.32 2.28 -15.44
N LEU A 17 20.11 1.31 -14.56
CA LEU A 17 19.18 0.20 -14.73
C LEU A 17 18.13 0.32 -13.61
N ILE A 18 16.85 0.22 -13.96
CA ILE A 18 15.74 0.25 -12.99
C ILE A 18 15.19 -1.17 -12.86
N TRP A 19 15.09 -1.66 -11.64
CA TRP A 19 14.54 -2.96 -11.31
C TRP A 19 13.30 -2.82 -10.43
N ASP A 20 12.29 -3.63 -10.68
CA ASP A 20 11.13 -3.73 -9.81
C ASP A 20 11.41 -4.60 -8.57
N THR A 21 10.45 -4.69 -7.66
CA THR A 21 10.53 -5.53 -6.45
C THR A 21 10.47 -7.04 -6.74
N SER A 22 10.18 -7.43 -7.99
CA SER A 22 10.12 -8.82 -8.46
C SER A 22 11.42 -9.23 -9.18
N ASN A 23 12.49 -8.45 -9.08
CA ASN A 23 13.78 -8.66 -9.76
C ASN A 23 13.66 -8.70 -11.30
N LYS A 24 12.74 -7.91 -11.86
CA LYS A 24 12.67 -7.66 -13.30
C LYS A 24 13.27 -6.29 -13.62
N VAL A 25 13.93 -6.18 -14.76
CA VAL A 25 14.56 -4.94 -15.24
C VAL A 25 13.63 -4.22 -16.21
N ALA A 26 13.62 -2.89 -16.17
CA ALA A 26 12.87 -2.05 -17.09
C ALA A 26 13.46 -2.14 -18.50
N TYR A 27 12.70 -2.72 -19.43
CA TYR A 27 13.01 -2.70 -20.86
C TYR A 27 12.45 -1.42 -21.47
N ILE A 28 13.32 -0.43 -21.69
CA ILE A 28 12.94 0.94 -22.03
C ILE A 28 12.15 1.00 -23.35
N VAL A 29 12.61 0.28 -24.37
CA VAL A 29 11.99 0.30 -25.71
C VAL A 29 10.63 -0.42 -25.74
N GLY A 30 10.45 -1.46 -24.93
CA GLY A 30 9.19 -2.22 -24.87
C GLY A 30 8.26 -1.77 -23.75
N GLU A 31 8.64 -0.75 -22.99
CA GLU A 31 7.87 -0.16 -21.90
C GLU A 31 7.31 -1.20 -20.91
N THR A 32 8.17 -2.14 -20.50
CA THR A 32 7.76 -3.26 -19.64
C THR A 32 8.87 -3.69 -18.69
N PHE A 33 8.49 -4.35 -17.59
CA PHE A 33 9.44 -5.03 -16.70
C PHE A 33 9.52 -6.52 -17.08
N GLU A 34 10.75 -6.99 -17.32
CA GLU A 34 11.01 -8.38 -17.72
C GLU A 34 12.26 -8.96 -17.06
N THR A 35 12.45 -10.28 -17.17
CA THR A 35 13.69 -10.91 -16.71
C THR A 35 14.87 -10.39 -17.55
N HIS A 36 15.96 -10.00 -16.89
CA HIS A 36 17.17 -9.54 -17.58
C HIS A 36 17.71 -10.61 -18.53
N GLY A 37 18.09 -10.20 -19.74
CA GLY A 37 18.57 -11.11 -20.79
C GLY A 37 17.48 -11.78 -21.63
N THR A 38 16.20 -11.45 -21.42
CA THR A 38 15.09 -12.00 -22.21
C THR A 38 15.30 -11.69 -23.70
N ASN A 39 15.03 -12.67 -24.57
CA ASN A 39 15.20 -12.55 -26.03
C ASN A 39 16.61 -12.15 -26.48
N SER A 40 17.66 -12.54 -25.76
CA SER A 40 19.06 -12.17 -26.03
C SER A 40 19.35 -10.67 -25.93
N ARG A 41 18.51 -9.92 -25.21
CA ARG A 41 18.77 -8.52 -24.88
C ARG A 41 19.99 -8.39 -23.98
N THR A 42 20.67 -7.26 -24.10
CA THR A 42 21.88 -6.90 -23.37
C THR A 42 21.63 -5.64 -22.54
N ASN A 43 22.59 -5.20 -21.71
CA ASN A 43 22.43 -3.93 -20.98
C ASN A 43 22.16 -2.72 -21.89
N ALA A 44 22.55 -2.74 -23.16
CA ALA A 44 22.24 -1.67 -24.11
C ALA A 44 20.74 -1.57 -24.50
N ASP A 45 19.94 -2.57 -24.12
CA ASP A 45 18.49 -2.57 -24.32
C ASP A 45 17.74 -2.04 -23.07
N TYR A 46 18.44 -2.01 -21.93
CA TYR A 46 17.91 -1.66 -20.61
C TYR A 46 18.46 -0.34 -20.07
N ASP A 47 19.50 0.23 -20.70
CA ASP A 47 20.24 1.36 -20.17
C ASP A 47 19.47 2.67 -20.33
N ILE A 48 19.43 3.43 -19.23
CA ILE A 48 19.00 4.82 -19.24
C ILE A 48 20.27 5.68 -19.14
N PRO A 49 20.71 6.36 -20.21
CA PRO A 49 21.92 7.14 -20.17
C PRO A 49 21.78 8.32 -19.20
N LEU A 50 22.80 8.55 -18.37
CA LEU A 50 22.83 9.74 -17.53
C LEU A 50 23.63 10.86 -18.20
N ILE A 51 23.16 12.09 -17.99
CA ILE A 51 23.74 13.32 -18.52
C ILE A 51 24.48 14.03 -17.38
N GLU A 52 25.75 14.36 -17.59
CA GLU A 52 26.49 15.20 -16.64
C GLU A 52 26.02 16.65 -16.72
N VAL A 53 25.79 17.28 -15.56
CA VAL A 53 25.52 18.71 -15.46
C VAL A 53 26.83 19.46 -15.66
N GLY A 54 27.14 19.81 -16.91
CA GLY A 54 28.35 20.52 -17.29
C GLY A 54 29.61 19.67 -17.06
N SER A 55 30.39 20.03 -16.05
CA SER A 55 31.62 19.31 -15.65
C SER A 55 31.74 19.30 -14.12
N THR A 56 30.62 19.05 -13.46
CA THR A 56 30.48 19.17 -12.00
C THR A 56 30.60 17.84 -11.28
N GLY A 57 30.54 16.72 -12.01
CA GLY A 57 30.45 15.38 -11.45
C GLY A 57 29.04 15.02 -10.97
N TYR A 58 28.04 15.89 -11.17
CA TYR A 58 26.63 15.59 -10.96
C TYR A 58 26.02 15.05 -12.25
N TYR A 59 25.34 13.91 -12.15
CA TYR A 59 24.71 13.23 -13.27
C TYR A 59 23.21 13.07 -13.00
N TYR A 60 22.40 13.21 -14.05
CA TYR A 60 20.97 13.02 -13.97
C TYR A 60 20.39 12.26 -15.16
N ALA A 61 19.24 11.61 -14.96
CA ALA A 61 18.40 11.06 -16.01
C ALA A 61 16.94 11.07 -15.56
N ASP A 62 15.99 11.11 -16.49
CA ASP A 62 14.57 11.02 -16.15
C ASP A 62 14.11 9.57 -15.99
N TYR A 63 13.20 9.33 -15.03
CA TYR A 63 12.43 8.09 -15.00
C TYR A 63 11.54 7.99 -16.25
N PRO A 64 11.46 6.82 -16.90
CA PRO A 64 10.51 6.59 -17.99
C PRO A 64 9.08 6.85 -17.53
N THR A 65 8.30 7.56 -18.34
CA THR A 65 6.94 8.01 -17.98
C THR A 65 5.92 6.88 -17.85
N TRP A 66 6.22 5.71 -18.41
CA TRP A 66 5.38 4.51 -18.32
C TRP A 66 5.57 3.75 -17.00
N ILE A 67 6.63 4.04 -16.23
CA ILE A 67 6.85 3.40 -14.94
C ILE A 67 5.84 3.96 -13.93
N GLU A 68 4.94 3.09 -13.47
CA GLU A 68 3.94 3.43 -12.47
C GLU A 68 4.57 3.78 -11.12
N ARG A 69 3.80 4.45 -10.26
CA ARG A 69 4.22 4.73 -8.88
C ARG A 69 4.60 3.41 -8.16
N GLY A 70 5.70 3.42 -7.42
CA GLY A 70 6.16 2.19 -6.75
C GLY A 70 7.58 2.24 -6.20
N ARG A 71 8.00 1.11 -5.64
CA ARG A 71 9.37 0.86 -5.17
C ARG A 71 10.20 0.25 -6.28
N TYR A 72 11.40 0.78 -6.47
CA TYR A 72 12.33 0.32 -7.50
C TYR A 72 13.76 0.32 -6.97
N TYR A 73 14.60 -0.58 -7.48
CA TYR A 73 16.03 -0.53 -7.28
C TYR A 73 16.69 0.10 -8.50
N THR A 74 17.43 1.18 -8.28
CA THR A 74 18.22 1.81 -9.34
C THR A 74 19.68 1.43 -9.16
N ILE A 75 20.28 0.86 -10.21
CA ILE A 75 21.70 0.51 -10.26
C ILE A 75 22.37 1.45 -11.25
N ILE A 76 23.38 2.19 -10.79
CA ILE A 76 24.20 3.04 -11.65
C ILE A 76 25.45 2.27 -12.05
N LYS A 77 25.79 2.29 -13.34
CA LYS A 77 27.00 1.66 -13.88
C LYS A 77 27.87 2.64 -14.64
N TYR A 78 29.18 2.44 -14.55
CA TYR A 78 30.19 3.12 -15.35
C TYR A 78 30.39 2.34 -16.66
N ARG A 79 30.13 3.00 -17.79
CA ARG A 79 30.32 2.42 -19.12
C ARG A 79 31.78 2.55 -19.54
N THR A 80 32.44 1.41 -19.74
CA THR A 80 33.86 1.36 -20.14
C THR A 80 34.08 1.45 -21.65
N GLY A 81 33.06 1.09 -22.45
CA GLY A 81 33.10 1.11 -23.92
C GLY A 81 32.05 2.04 -24.55
N SER A 82 31.82 1.89 -25.86
CA SER A 82 30.78 2.62 -26.57
C SER A 82 29.36 2.10 -26.30
N VAL A 83 29.24 0.84 -25.84
CA VAL A 83 27.98 0.14 -25.60
C VAL A 83 27.95 -0.36 -24.16
N ALA A 84 26.79 -0.28 -23.50
CA ALA A 84 26.60 -0.83 -22.16
C ALA A 84 26.71 -2.37 -22.18
N VAL A 85 27.50 -2.93 -21.26
CA VAL A 85 27.73 -4.39 -21.16
C VAL A 85 27.51 -4.89 -19.74
N ASP A 86 27.29 -6.20 -19.58
CA ASP A 86 27.02 -6.81 -18.27
C ASP A 86 28.17 -6.68 -17.28
N SER A 87 29.40 -6.70 -17.81
CA SER A 87 30.63 -6.55 -17.05
C SER A 87 30.98 -5.11 -16.64
N ASP A 88 30.19 -4.11 -17.05
CA ASP A 88 30.40 -2.73 -16.60
C ASP A 88 30.27 -2.63 -15.07
N GLN A 89 31.16 -1.85 -14.46
CA GLN A 89 31.26 -1.74 -13.02
C GLN A 89 30.13 -0.88 -12.44
N SER A 90 29.45 -1.39 -11.41
CA SER A 90 28.47 -0.60 -10.66
C SER A 90 29.16 0.49 -9.83
N ILE A 91 28.59 1.69 -9.85
CA ILE A 91 28.96 2.80 -8.97
C ILE A 91 28.07 2.68 -7.73
N GLY A 92 28.63 2.07 -6.68
CA GLY A 92 27.89 1.74 -5.46
C GLY A 92 27.05 0.47 -5.61
N GLY A 93 26.20 0.22 -4.61
CA GLY A 93 25.23 -0.87 -4.62
C GLY A 93 23.89 -0.45 -5.23
N PRO A 94 22.93 -1.38 -5.39
CA PRO A 94 21.55 -1.05 -5.73
C PRO A 94 21.00 -0.05 -4.71
N VAL A 95 20.45 1.06 -5.19
CA VAL A 95 19.80 2.04 -4.33
C VAL A 95 18.29 1.88 -4.49
N GLU A 96 17.64 1.46 -3.42
CA GLU A 96 16.17 1.42 -3.39
C GLU A 96 15.62 2.86 -3.35
N LYS A 97 14.62 3.13 -4.18
CA LYS A 97 13.98 4.42 -4.38
C LYS A 97 12.47 4.22 -4.46
N TYR A 98 11.71 5.22 -4.00
CA TYR A 98 10.28 5.27 -4.24
C TYR A 98 9.99 6.31 -5.31
N TRP A 99 9.34 5.88 -6.39
CA TRP A 99 8.92 6.71 -7.49
C TRP A 99 7.44 7.07 -7.29
N THR A 100 7.13 8.37 -7.23
CA THR A 100 5.75 8.84 -7.03
C THR A 100 4.95 8.97 -8.34
N GLY A 101 5.57 8.68 -9.49
CA GLY A 101 5.06 9.07 -10.80
C GLY A 101 5.52 10.47 -11.26
N SER A 102 6.04 11.31 -10.36
CA SER A 102 6.52 12.68 -10.69
C SER A 102 7.78 13.12 -9.92
N ALA A 103 8.25 12.28 -9.00
CA ALA A 103 9.50 12.50 -8.31
C ALA A 103 10.05 11.20 -7.74
N VAL A 104 11.38 11.08 -7.75
CA VAL A 104 12.06 10.16 -6.87
C VAL A 104 12.07 10.80 -5.49
N VAL A 105 11.39 10.17 -4.54
CA VAL A 105 11.48 10.56 -3.14
C VAL A 105 12.39 9.55 -2.44
N ALA A 106 13.03 9.99 -1.35
CA ALA A 106 13.54 9.02 -0.38
C ALA A 106 12.38 8.06 -0.11
N ILE A 107 12.67 6.75 -0.12
CA ILE A 107 11.65 5.73 0.21
C ILE A 107 10.95 6.28 1.43
N PRO A 108 9.63 6.56 1.37
CA PRO A 108 8.95 7.03 2.55
C PRO A 108 9.27 5.96 3.58
N GLU A 109 10.05 6.34 4.59
CA GLU A 109 10.44 5.37 5.59
C GLU A 109 9.10 4.90 6.15
N THR A 110 8.73 3.70 5.75
CA THR A 110 7.43 3.07 5.94
C THR A 110 7.66 1.76 6.66
N ASN A 111 8.79 1.64 7.35
CA ASN A 111 8.91 0.63 8.39
C ASN A 111 8.15 1.14 9.62
N ALA A 112 7.75 0.23 10.49
CA ALA A 112 7.01 0.64 11.68
C ALA A 112 7.82 1.60 12.59
N VAL A 113 9.16 1.54 12.55
CA VAL A 113 10.08 2.44 13.29
C VAL A 113 9.90 3.89 12.87
N SER A 114 9.84 4.18 11.58
CA SER A 114 9.71 5.55 11.06
C SER A 114 8.33 6.14 11.30
N ILE A 115 7.26 5.33 11.22
CA ILE A 115 5.91 5.76 11.62
C ILE A 115 5.92 6.13 13.11
N CYS A 116 6.61 5.35 13.93
CA CYS A 116 6.79 5.67 15.35
C CYS A 116 7.61 6.95 15.55
N ASN A 117 8.71 7.14 14.81
CA ASN A 117 9.51 8.37 14.88
C ASN A 117 8.70 9.61 14.46
N ARG A 118 7.84 9.51 13.44
CA ARG A 118 6.90 10.58 13.07
C ARG A 118 5.91 10.89 14.19
N ALA A 119 5.38 9.87 14.85
CA ALA A 119 4.51 10.05 16.00
C ALA A 119 5.25 10.74 17.16
N LEU A 120 6.52 10.39 17.41
CA LEU A 120 7.35 11.02 18.43
C LEU A 120 7.69 12.47 18.10
N ALA A 121 7.98 12.78 16.83
CA ALA A 121 8.23 14.14 16.36
C ALA A 121 7.02 15.07 16.60
N ILE A 122 5.79 14.56 16.46
CA ILE A 122 4.56 15.30 16.79
C ILE A 122 4.47 15.65 18.28
N LEU A 123 5.01 14.80 19.15
CA LEU A 123 5.00 15.00 20.60
C LEU A 123 6.10 15.94 21.07
N SER A 124 7.25 15.95 20.39
CA SER A 124 8.37 16.85 20.69
C SER A 124 8.21 18.24 20.06
N GLY A 125 7.17 18.48 19.26
CA GLY A 125 6.98 19.76 18.55
C GLY A 125 7.91 19.93 17.35
N GLY A 126 8.40 18.82 16.78
CA GLY A 126 9.33 18.81 15.64
C GLY A 126 10.81 18.69 16.03
N ASP A 127 11.13 18.63 17.33
CA ASP A 127 12.50 18.39 17.78
C ASP A 127 12.84 16.89 17.70
N ASP A 128 13.93 16.52 17.03
CA ASP A 128 14.39 15.12 16.85
C ASP A 128 14.97 14.49 18.15
N THR A 129 14.61 15.03 19.32
CA THR A 129 15.12 14.56 20.62
C THR A 129 14.56 13.20 21.03
N LEU A 130 13.44 12.77 20.44
CA LEU A 130 12.79 11.49 20.70
C LEU A 130 12.79 10.65 19.42
N THR A 131 13.87 9.91 19.19
CA THR A 131 13.97 8.96 18.07
C THR A 131 14.28 7.56 18.59
N ILE A 132 13.78 6.56 17.87
CA ILE A 132 14.07 5.15 18.08
C ILE A 132 14.64 4.56 16.79
N THR A 133 15.54 3.58 16.93
CA THR A 133 16.18 2.89 15.79
C THR A 133 15.61 1.49 15.56
N THR A 134 14.91 0.95 16.56
CA THR A 134 14.26 -0.36 16.53
C THR A 134 12.97 -0.32 17.35
N LEU A 135 12.04 -1.23 17.07
CA LEU A 135 10.85 -1.48 17.90
C LEU A 135 11.06 -2.61 18.90
N SER A 136 12.12 -3.40 18.77
CA SER A 136 12.40 -4.52 19.67
C SER A 136 13.88 -4.60 19.99
N GLY A 137 14.20 -4.99 21.22
CA GLY A 137 15.59 -5.15 21.66
C GLY A 137 16.34 -3.82 21.84
N ALA A 138 15.64 -2.69 21.94
CA ALA A 138 16.26 -1.42 22.29
C ALA A 138 16.93 -1.50 23.68
N THR A 139 18.08 -0.83 23.80
CA THR A 139 18.83 -0.72 25.06
C THR A 139 18.92 0.74 25.48
N GLY A 140 19.38 1.02 26.69
CA GLY A 140 19.64 2.40 27.10
C GLY A 140 18.37 3.27 27.24
N PRO A 141 18.48 4.60 27.04
CA PRO A 141 17.41 5.55 27.31
C PRO A 141 16.22 5.43 26.35
N GLU A 142 16.43 5.00 25.10
CA GLU A 142 15.36 4.84 24.12
C GLU A 142 14.46 3.63 24.37
N LYS A 143 14.90 2.67 25.21
CA LYS A 143 14.20 1.40 25.45
C LYS A 143 12.74 1.60 25.82
N LYS A 144 12.45 2.49 26.76
CA LYS A 144 11.07 2.75 27.23
C LYS A 144 10.19 3.25 26.08
N THR A 145 10.71 4.16 25.26
CA THR A 145 9.99 4.73 24.12
C THR A 145 9.76 3.68 23.03
N SER A 146 10.79 2.89 22.70
CA SER A 146 10.70 1.76 21.77
C SER A 146 9.63 0.76 22.20
N ASP A 147 9.64 0.34 23.48
CA ASP A 147 8.68 -0.63 24.02
C ASP A 147 7.24 -0.10 23.94
N LEU A 148 7.02 1.19 24.23
CA LEU A 148 5.70 1.82 24.11
C LEU A 148 5.24 1.91 22.65
N CYS A 149 6.13 2.30 21.74
CA CYS A 149 5.85 2.33 20.31
C CYS A 149 5.47 0.95 19.78
N ALA A 150 6.24 -0.08 20.13
CA ALA A 150 5.96 -1.47 19.76
C ALA A 150 4.62 -1.96 20.30
N LEU A 151 4.29 -1.63 21.56
CA LEU A 151 3.04 -2.01 22.20
C LEU A 151 1.83 -1.41 21.47
N TYR A 152 1.87 -0.12 21.13
CA TYR A 152 0.71 0.59 20.59
C TYR A 152 0.62 0.58 19.06
N TYR A 153 1.71 0.31 18.33
CA TYR A 153 1.74 0.40 16.87
C TYR A 153 0.74 -0.56 16.21
N THR A 154 0.78 -1.85 16.54
CA THR A 154 -0.08 -2.86 15.90
C THR A 154 -1.56 -2.59 16.15
N GLU A 155 -1.92 -2.23 17.39
CA GLU A 155 -3.30 -1.89 17.74
C GLU A 155 -3.77 -0.64 17.01
N THR A 156 -2.96 0.42 17.02
CA THR A 156 -3.25 1.69 16.33
C THR A 156 -3.44 1.48 14.83
N ARG A 157 -2.53 0.75 14.18
CA ARG A 157 -2.63 0.47 12.74
C ARG A 157 -3.95 -0.22 12.41
N ARG A 158 -4.32 -1.25 13.16
CA ARG A 158 -5.59 -1.97 12.99
C ARG A 158 -6.78 -1.06 13.19
N GLU A 159 -6.74 -0.20 14.21
CA GLU A 159 -7.81 0.77 14.48
C GLU A 159 -7.97 1.77 13.32
N VAL A 160 -6.87 2.33 12.81
CA VAL A 160 -6.91 3.25 11.67
C VAL A 160 -7.44 2.57 10.41
N LEU A 161 -6.94 1.39 10.06
CA LEU A 161 -7.40 0.66 8.87
C LEU A 161 -8.88 0.30 8.97
N ALA A 162 -9.35 -0.11 10.15
CA ALA A 162 -10.77 -0.44 10.36
C ALA A 162 -11.68 0.81 10.27
N ARG A 163 -11.23 1.96 10.77
CA ARG A 163 -12.01 3.21 10.77
C ARG A 163 -11.97 3.94 9.43
N MET A 164 -10.82 3.96 8.75
CA MET A 164 -10.66 4.63 7.45
C MET A 164 -11.15 3.80 6.27
N GLN A 165 -11.03 2.47 6.36
CA GLN A 165 -11.33 1.54 5.25
C GLN A 165 -10.64 1.95 3.93
N PRO A 166 -9.31 2.11 3.93
CA PRO A 166 -8.62 2.62 2.75
C PRO A 166 -8.75 1.67 1.57
N GLN A 167 -8.89 2.22 0.37
CA GLN A 167 -9.13 1.44 -0.85
C GLN A 167 -7.92 0.56 -1.18
N GLU A 168 -6.70 1.05 -0.94
CA GLU A 168 -5.46 0.31 -1.12
C GLU A 168 -5.34 -0.93 -0.24
N CYS A 169 -6.13 -1.03 0.84
CA CYS A 169 -6.21 -2.22 1.71
C CYS A 169 -7.56 -2.93 1.58
N SER A 170 -8.42 -2.51 0.65
CA SER A 170 -9.75 -3.09 0.45
C SER A 170 -9.72 -4.13 -0.67
N TYR A 171 -10.25 -5.32 -0.38
CA TYR A 171 -10.22 -6.46 -1.28
C TYR A 171 -11.60 -7.08 -1.44
N TYR A 172 -11.85 -7.58 -2.64
CA TYR A 172 -13.02 -8.39 -2.94
C TYR A 172 -12.64 -9.87 -2.85
N ALA A 173 -13.42 -10.65 -2.11
CA ALA A 173 -13.21 -12.09 -1.97
C ALA A 173 -14.49 -12.86 -2.25
N ASP A 174 -14.31 -13.96 -2.98
CA ASP A 174 -15.22 -15.09 -3.05
C ASP A 174 -14.86 -16.04 -1.91
N LEU A 175 -15.78 -16.31 -0.98
CA LEU A 175 -15.51 -17.20 0.15
C LEU A 175 -15.62 -18.69 -0.22
N GLY A 176 -16.06 -18.99 -1.44
CA GLY A 176 -16.28 -20.35 -1.91
C GLY A 176 -17.35 -21.08 -1.12
N ALA A 177 -17.17 -22.40 -0.99
CA ALA A 177 -18.15 -23.27 -0.35
C ALA A 177 -18.35 -22.94 1.14
N GLU A 178 -19.54 -23.28 1.65
CA GLU A 178 -19.86 -23.15 3.08
C GLU A 178 -18.81 -23.87 3.96
N SER A 179 -18.44 -23.23 5.06
CA SER A 179 -17.48 -23.76 6.03
C SER A 179 -18.01 -25.02 6.71
N SER A 180 -17.11 -25.92 7.05
CA SER A 180 -17.39 -27.11 7.87
C SER A 180 -17.61 -26.81 9.36
N PHE A 181 -18.00 -25.57 9.71
CA PHE A 181 -18.21 -25.10 11.07
C PHE A 181 -19.14 -26.01 11.86
N SER A 182 -18.63 -26.60 12.95
CA SER A 182 -19.35 -27.59 13.76
C SER A 182 -20.04 -27.00 14.99
N GLY A 183 -20.02 -25.68 15.17
CA GLY A 183 -20.65 -24.98 16.30
C GLY A 183 -22.14 -24.70 16.08
N GLU A 184 -22.80 -24.16 17.10
CA GLU A 184 -24.19 -23.71 17.01
C GLU A 184 -24.27 -22.44 16.13
N LYS A 185 -25.09 -22.49 15.07
CA LYS A 185 -25.30 -21.36 14.15
C LYS A 185 -26.35 -20.35 14.64
N ALA A 186 -27.03 -20.64 15.77
CA ALA A 186 -28.18 -19.90 16.26
C ALA A 186 -29.25 -19.71 15.16
N GLU A 187 -29.56 -18.47 14.78
CA GLU A 187 -30.54 -18.12 13.73
C GLU A 187 -29.94 -18.04 12.32
N TRP A 188 -28.63 -18.27 12.18
CA TRP A 188 -27.91 -18.17 10.92
C TRP A 188 -27.98 -19.48 10.11
N LEU A 189 -28.27 -19.38 8.81
CA LEU A 189 -28.38 -20.54 7.92
C LEU A 189 -27.01 -21.00 7.42
N TYR A 190 -26.14 -20.05 7.07
CA TYR A 190 -24.87 -20.31 6.38
C TYR A 190 -23.69 -19.73 7.15
N VAL A 191 -22.54 -20.41 7.08
CA VAL A 191 -21.28 -19.99 7.70
C VAL A 191 -20.15 -20.11 6.71
N PHE A 192 -19.35 -19.07 6.52
CA PHE A 192 -18.21 -19.07 5.60
C PHE A 192 -16.90 -18.74 6.33
N ASP A 193 -15.81 -19.36 5.91
CA ASP A 193 -14.47 -19.04 6.39
C ASP A 193 -14.03 -17.67 5.83
N LEU A 194 -13.60 -16.75 6.70
CA LEU A 194 -13.04 -15.48 6.24
C LEU A 194 -11.57 -15.63 5.82
N PRO A 195 -11.07 -14.78 4.89
CA PRO A 195 -9.66 -14.77 4.53
C PRO A 195 -8.77 -14.63 5.77
N SER A 196 -7.69 -15.41 5.90
CA SER A 196 -6.85 -15.40 7.11
C SER A 196 -6.22 -14.03 7.44
N ASP A 197 -6.17 -13.14 6.47
CA ASP A 197 -5.65 -11.78 6.57
C ASP A 197 -6.73 -10.71 6.74
N PHE A 198 -8.01 -11.08 6.92
CA PHE A 198 -9.07 -10.11 7.10
C PHE A 198 -8.91 -9.30 8.40
N LEU A 199 -9.23 -8.01 8.33
CA LEU A 199 -9.33 -7.13 9.50
C LEU A 199 -10.79 -6.88 9.87
N ILE A 200 -11.57 -6.41 8.89
CA ILE A 200 -13.01 -6.17 9.02
C ILE A 200 -13.70 -6.48 7.68
N VAL A 201 -14.93 -6.98 7.75
CA VAL A 201 -15.81 -7.05 6.57
C VAL A 201 -16.51 -5.71 6.44
N VAL A 202 -16.34 -5.04 5.30
CA VAL A 202 -17.00 -3.76 5.02
C VAL A 202 -18.46 -4.02 4.66
N ARG A 203 -18.70 -5.01 3.79
CA ARG A 203 -20.03 -5.44 3.37
C ARG A 203 -19.98 -6.79 2.65
N GLN A 204 -21.09 -7.51 2.66
CA GLN A 204 -21.36 -8.58 1.70
C GLN A 204 -21.85 -7.95 0.38
N CYS A 205 -21.44 -8.52 -0.76
CA CYS A 205 -21.73 -8.09 -2.12
C CYS A 205 -22.29 -9.27 -2.92
N ASP A 206 -22.88 -9.02 -4.08
CA ASP A 206 -23.14 -10.07 -5.06
C ASP A 206 -21.94 -10.30 -5.98
N GLU A 207 -22.04 -11.30 -6.87
CA GLU A 207 -21.00 -11.64 -7.85
C GLU A 207 -20.64 -10.49 -8.81
N GLN A 208 -21.56 -9.55 -9.00
CA GLN A 208 -21.43 -8.38 -9.87
C GLN A 208 -20.96 -7.14 -9.10
N TYR A 209 -20.57 -7.29 -7.84
CA TYR A 209 -20.10 -6.22 -6.96
C TYR A 209 -21.20 -5.20 -6.59
N HIS A 210 -22.47 -5.55 -6.78
CA HIS A 210 -23.56 -4.68 -6.32
C HIS A 210 -23.63 -4.68 -4.80
N LYS A 211 -23.97 -3.49 -4.30
CA LYS A 211 -24.22 -3.30 -2.88
C LYS A 211 -25.60 -3.89 -2.56
N MET A 212 -25.60 -4.98 -1.81
CA MET A 212 -26.79 -5.61 -1.28
C MET A 212 -26.73 -5.55 0.24
N GLU A 213 -27.86 -5.24 0.88
CA GLU A 213 -27.97 -5.23 2.34
C GLU A 213 -28.35 -6.65 2.80
N TYR A 214 -27.34 -7.42 3.18
CA TYR A 214 -27.54 -8.73 3.79
C TYR A 214 -27.41 -8.63 5.31
N ASN A 215 -28.28 -9.34 6.03
CA ASN A 215 -28.07 -9.57 7.46
C ASN A 215 -26.87 -10.49 7.60
N GLN A 216 -25.85 -10.02 8.30
CA GLN A 216 -24.61 -10.77 8.52
C GLN A 216 -24.06 -10.48 9.92
N GLU A 217 -23.33 -11.45 10.45
CA GLU A 217 -22.58 -11.32 11.69
C GLU A 217 -21.20 -11.95 11.55
N ILE A 218 -20.18 -11.31 12.13
CA ILE A 218 -18.80 -11.79 12.09
C ILE A 218 -18.43 -12.31 13.48
N MET A 219 -18.16 -13.61 13.58
CA MET A 219 -17.78 -14.23 14.85
C MET A 219 -16.62 -15.20 14.63
N GLN A 220 -15.58 -15.09 15.46
CA GLN A 220 -14.46 -16.04 15.50
C GLN A 220 -13.76 -16.32 14.15
N GLY A 221 -13.76 -15.35 13.23
CA GLY A 221 -13.16 -15.54 11.90
C GLY A 221 -14.10 -16.15 10.85
N TYR A 222 -15.39 -16.24 11.15
CA TYR A 222 -16.41 -16.70 10.22
C TYR A 222 -17.42 -15.59 9.89
N LEU A 223 -17.96 -15.65 8.68
CA LEU A 223 -19.13 -14.89 8.25
C LEU A 223 -20.37 -15.74 8.44
N PHE A 224 -21.27 -15.31 9.33
CA PHE A 224 -22.59 -15.90 9.50
C PHE A 224 -23.60 -15.06 8.69
N THR A 225 -24.40 -15.72 7.84
CA THR A 225 -25.38 -15.04 6.98
C THR A 225 -26.57 -15.96 6.68
N ASN A 226 -27.70 -15.36 6.31
CA ASN A 226 -28.92 -16.08 5.91
C ASN A 226 -29.12 -16.17 4.40
N THR A 227 -28.20 -15.59 3.63
CA THR A 227 -28.35 -15.47 2.18
C THR A 227 -27.02 -15.74 1.48
N TYR A 228 -27.03 -16.66 0.51
CA TYR A 228 -25.97 -16.74 -0.50
C TYR A 228 -25.99 -15.49 -1.36
N SER A 229 -24.83 -14.98 -1.74
CA SER A 229 -24.78 -13.76 -2.55
C SER A 229 -24.54 -14.00 -4.03
N ASN A 230 -24.61 -15.27 -4.47
CA ASN A 230 -24.46 -15.65 -5.86
C ASN A 230 -25.70 -16.39 -6.40
N GLU A 231 -25.85 -16.41 -7.73
CA GLU A 231 -27.02 -17.03 -8.38
C GLU A 231 -27.11 -18.53 -8.14
N ASP A 232 -25.95 -19.20 -8.13
CA ASP A 232 -25.82 -20.66 -7.94
C ASP A 232 -26.02 -21.11 -6.48
N ARG A 233 -26.09 -20.16 -5.54
CA ARG A 233 -26.35 -20.37 -4.11
C ARG A 233 -25.36 -21.29 -3.43
N ASP A 234 -24.07 -21.11 -3.72
CA ASP A 234 -22.99 -21.90 -3.13
C ASP A 234 -21.87 -21.04 -2.49
N SER A 235 -21.91 -19.71 -2.63
CA SER A 235 -20.89 -18.82 -2.09
C SER A 235 -21.45 -17.50 -1.52
N ALA A 236 -20.60 -16.86 -0.70
CA ALA A 236 -20.74 -15.47 -0.28
C ALA A 236 -19.55 -14.65 -0.80
N TYR A 237 -19.86 -13.50 -1.38
CA TYR A 237 -18.91 -12.49 -1.83
C TYR A 237 -18.85 -11.35 -0.82
N ILE A 238 -17.64 -10.89 -0.50
CA ILE A 238 -17.44 -9.81 0.46
C ILE A 238 -16.47 -8.76 -0.07
N LEU A 239 -16.70 -7.53 0.35
CA LEU A 239 -15.69 -6.48 0.37
C LEU A 239 -15.15 -6.39 1.80
N TYR A 240 -13.85 -6.53 1.98
CA TYR A 240 -13.20 -6.51 3.29
C TYR A 240 -11.94 -5.66 3.28
N VAL A 241 -11.53 -5.19 4.46
CA VAL A 241 -10.22 -4.56 4.65
C VAL A 241 -9.25 -5.64 5.11
N LYS A 242 -8.13 -5.79 4.41
CA LYS A 242 -7.01 -6.65 4.81
C LYS A 242 -6.26 -6.03 5.99
N ASN A 243 -5.80 -6.85 6.93
CA ASN A 243 -4.88 -6.48 8.00
C ASN A 243 -3.46 -6.31 7.45
N GLU A 244 -3.30 -5.35 6.54
CA GLU A 244 -2.02 -5.07 5.89
C GLU A 244 -0.98 -4.64 6.94
N THR A 245 0.21 -5.21 6.81
CA THR A 245 1.32 -5.02 7.75
C THR A 245 2.49 -4.32 7.11
N ASP A 246 2.61 -4.38 5.78
CA ASP A 246 3.60 -3.64 5.03
C ASP A 246 3.13 -2.18 4.90
N ALA A 247 3.77 -1.30 5.66
CA ALA A 247 3.42 0.11 5.64
C ALA A 247 3.78 0.80 4.31
N SER A 248 4.46 0.11 3.38
CA SER A 248 4.63 0.57 2.01
C SER A 248 3.35 0.64 1.20
N ALA A 249 2.37 -0.18 1.57
CA ALA A 249 1.09 -0.24 0.89
C ALA A 249 0.20 0.96 1.26
N PHE A 250 0.55 1.73 2.30
CA PHE A 250 -0.27 2.82 2.80
C PHE A 250 -0.02 4.12 2.03
N SER A 251 -1.10 4.82 1.69
CA SER A 251 -1.02 6.22 1.27
C SER A 251 -0.42 7.12 2.36
N ASP A 252 -0.01 8.33 1.97
CA ASP A 252 0.49 9.33 2.90
C ASP A 252 -0.59 9.73 3.92
N GLU A 253 -1.86 9.74 3.51
CA GLU A 253 -3.02 10.01 4.35
C GLU A 253 -3.22 8.93 5.42
N VAL A 254 -3.17 7.64 5.03
CA VAL A 254 -3.28 6.52 5.97
C VAL A 254 -2.08 6.52 6.92
N THR A 255 -0.86 6.73 6.39
CA THR A 255 0.35 6.83 7.21
C THR A 255 0.23 7.97 8.23
N LYS A 256 -0.29 9.12 7.82
CA LYS A 256 -0.57 10.26 8.69
C LYS A 256 -1.57 9.94 9.77
N ALA A 257 -2.69 9.34 9.41
CA ALA A 257 -3.69 8.91 10.37
C ALA A 257 -3.12 7.93 11.40
N ILE A 258 -2.28 6.97 10.98
CA ILE A 258 -1.61 6.01 11.88
C ILE A 258 -0.69 6.75 12.86
N TYR A 259 0.23 7.60 12.39
CA TYR A 259 1.16 8.25 13.32
C TYR A 259 0.47 9.29 14.21
N THR A 260 -0.60 9.96 13.76
CA THR A 260 -1.35 10.92 14.58
C THR A 260 -2.10 10.20 15.70
N LEU A 261 -2.81 9.10 15.38
CA LEU A 261 -3.47 8.30 16.40
C LEU A 261 -2.45 7.65 17.36
N LEU A 262 -1.32 7.18 16.85
CA LEU A 262 -0.24 6.61 17.67
C LEU A 262 0.33 7.65 18.64
N ALA A 263 0.60 8.87 18.16
CA ALA A 263 1.05 9.98 18.99
C ALA A 263 0.04 10.26 20.11
N SER A 264 -1.26 10.22 19.82
CA SER A 264 -2.30 10.42 20.85
C SER A 264 -2.24 9.37 21.98
N LYS A 265 -1.94 8.09 21.65
CA LYS A 265 -1.80 7.01 22.63
C LYS A 265 -0.51 7.14 23.44
N LEU A 266 0.57 7.61 22.81
CA LEU A 266 1.88 7.82 23.43
C LEU A 266 1.94 9.07 24.33
N ALA A 267 1.21 10.13 23.97
CA ALA A 267 1.25 11.44 24.64
C ALA A 267 1.20 11.38 26.18
N PRO A 268 0.21 10.74 26.84
CA PRO A 268 0.13 10.72 28.30
C PRO A 268 1.22 9.86 28.98
N ARG A 269 1.99 9.08 28.21
CA ARG A 269 3.07 8.22 28.72
C ARG A 269 4.45 8.85 28.58
N ILE A 270 4.61 9.70 27.56
CA ILE A 270 5.85 10.39 27.24
C ILE A 270 5.86 11.78 27.88
N ILE A 271 4.76 12.52 27.74
CA ILE A 271 4.58 13.86 28.27
C ILE A 271 3.99 13.76 29.68
N SER A 272 4.66 14.40 30.65
CA SER A 272 4.24 14.38 32.05
C SER A 272 3.17 15.44 32.35
N GLY A 273 2.28 15.12 33.30
CA GLY A 273 1.25 16.04 33.81
C GLY A 273 0.06 16.25 32.86
N ASP A 274 -0.75 17.26 33.17
CA ASP A 274 -2.02 17.54 32.46
C ASP A 274 -1.81 17.87 30.97
N TRP A 275 -0.61 18.35 30.61
CA TRP A 275 -0.28 18.69 29.23
C TRP A 275 -0.32 17.46 28.32
N GLY A 276 0.11 16.28 28.80
CA GLY A 276 0.05 15.04 28.02
C GLY A 276 -1.37 14.59 27.72
N HIS A 277 -2.29 14.78 28.67
CA HIS A 277 -3.72 14.48 28.47
C HIS A 277 -4.39 15.46 27.52
N LYS A 278 -4.09 16.76 27.65
CA LYS A 278 -4.58 17.77 26.72
C LYS A 278 -4.09 17.50 25.29
N ARG A 279 -2.79 17.21 25.13
CA ARG A 279 -2.19 16.92 23.82
C ARG A 279 -2.81 15.68 23.17
N ARG A 280 -3.14 14.65 23.97
CA ARG A 280 -3.89 13.49 23.48
C ARG A 280 -5.24 13.88 22.87
N GLN A 281 -6.01 14.75 23.51
CA GLN A 281 -7.32 15.17 23.00
C GLN A 281 -7.18 15.92 21.68
N GLU A 282 -6.25 16.88 21.60
CA GLU A 282 -5.95 17.61 20.36
C GLU A 282 -5.59 16.67 19.20
N LEU A 283 -4.78 15.63 19.47
CA LEU A 283 -4.38 14.65 18.45
C LEU A 283 -5.50 13.69 18.05
N ILE A 284 -6.42 13.36 18.97
CA ILE A 284 -7.63 12.60 18.64
C ILE A 284 -8.51 13.44 17.73
N GLU A 285 -8.75 14.72 18.06
CA GLU A 285 -9.52 15.63 17.20
C GLU A 285 -8.89 15.75 15.82
N GLU A 286 -7.57 15.91 15.73
CA GLU A 286 -6.85 15.91 14.45
C GLU A 286 -7.05 14.60 13.68
N PHE A 287 -6.94 13.44 14.34
CA PHE A 287 -7.21 12.15 13.72
C PHE A 287 -8.64 12.04 13.20
N GLU A 288 -9.64 12.50 13.95
CA GLU A 288 -11.03 12.54 13.48
C GLU A 288 -11.19 13.42 12.23
N THR A 289 -10.45 14.54 12.13
CA THR A 289 -10.47 15.35 10.89
C THR A 289 -9.87 14.62 9.68
N LEU A 290 -8.91 13.71 9.90
CA LEU A 290 -8.33 12.89 8.83
C LEU A 290 -9.29 11.79 8.36
N LEU A 291 -10.22 11.34 9.21
CA LEU A 291 -11.27 10.39 8.86
C LEU A 291 -12.39 11.01 8.01
N LEU A 292 -12.57 12.34 8.08
CA LEU A 292 -13.63 13.02 7.35
C LEU A 292 -13.45 12.89 5.82
N PRO A 293 -14.53 13.07 5.02
CA PRO A 293 -14.63 12.62 3.63
C PRO A 293 -13.63 13.18 2.62
N THR A 294 -12.67 14.03 3.01
CA THR A 294 -11.53 14.38 2.16
C THR A 294 -10.77 13.14 1.65
N SER A 295 -10.82 12.01 2.37
CA SER A 295 -10.33 10.70 1.94
C SER A 295 -11.34 9.85 1.15
N MET A 296 -12.66 10.12 1.27
CA MET A 296 -13.72 9.45 0.49
C MET A 296 -14.11 10.20 -0.80
N GLY A 297 -13.83 11.50 -0.89
CA GLY A 297 -14.24 12.39 -1.98
C GLY A 297 -13.38 12.24 -3.23
N ILE A 298 -12.08 12.02 -3.07
CA ILE A 298 -11.18 11.56 -4.17
C ILE A 298 -11.60 10.14 -4.62
N ASN A 299 -12.17 9.36 -3.69
CA ASN A 299 -12.55 7.96 -3.86
C ASN A 299 -13.82 7.78 -4.73
N ARG A 300 -14.83 8.65 -4.58
CA ARG A 300 -16.04 8.58 -5.44
C ARG A 300 -15.80 9.05 -6.88
N SER A 301 -14.95 10.05 -7.09
CA SER A 301 -14.65 10.53 -8.45
C SER A 301 -13.81 9.53 -9.26
N MET A 302 -12.97 8.73 -8.60
CA MET A 302 -12.23 7.62 -9.25
C MET A 302 -13.10 6.38 -9.49
N GLN A 303 -14.10 6.11 -8.64
CA GLN A 303 -15.04 5.00 -8.87
C GLN A 303 -15.93 5.22 -10.11
N HIS A 304 -16.33 6.45 -10.42
CA HIS A 304 -17.14 6.72 -11.61
C HIS A 304 -16.37 6.65 -12.94
N HIS A 305 -15.04 6.56 -12.93
CA HIS A 305 -14.26 6.51 -14.18
C HIS A 305 -14.03 5.11 -14.76
N SER A 306 -14.48 4.04 -14.08
CA SER A 306 -14.45 2.67 -14.64
C SER A 306 -15.79 1.93 -14.56
N GLU A 307 -16.91 2.67 -14.51
CA GLU A 307 -18.26 2.10 -14.72
C GLU A 307 -18.59 1.91 -16.20
N GLU A 308 -17.60 1.75 -17.09
CA GLU A 308 -17.90 0.98 -18.30
C GLU A 308 -18.09 -0.46 -17.84
N PRO A 309 -19.30 -1.03 -17.91
CA PRO A 309 -19.51 -2.42 -17.55
C PRO A 309 -18.54 -3.23 -18.38
N ARG A 310 -17.64 -3.97 -17.71
CA ARG A 310 -16.77 -4.93 -18.39
C ARG A 310 -17.70 -5.81 -19.21
N LEU A 311 -17.65 -5.65 -20.54
CA LEU A 311 -18.47 -6.42 -21.45
C LEU A 311 -18.24 -7.89 -21.12
N SER A 312 -19.27 -8.54 -20.58
CA SER A 312 -19.25 -9.96 -20.28
C SER A 312 -18.70 -10.71 -21.50
N LYS A 313 -17.68 -11.55 -21.27
CA LYS A 313 -17.12 -12.50 -22.25
C LYS A 313 -18.19 -13.40 -22.88
N TYR A 314 -19.39 -13.43 -22.31
CA TYR A 314 -20.51 -14.27 -22.71
C TYR A 314 -21.58 -13.56 -23.53
N ARG A 315 -21.34 -12.34 -24.07
CA ARG A 315 -22.31 -11.65 -24.95
C ARG A 315 -22.68 -12.42 -26.24
N TRP A 316 -21.99 -13.52 -26.57
CA TRP A 316 -22.37 -14.42 -27.65
C TRP A 316 -23.47 -15.43 -27.29
N LEU A 317 -23.83 -15.55 -26.01
CA LEU A 317 -25.04 -16.24 -25.55
C LEU A 317 -26.16 -15.19 -25.49
N GLY A 318 -26.88 -15.06 -26.60
CA GLY A 318 -27.75 -13.93 -26.92
C GLY A 318 -28.72 -13.46 -25.82
N ASP A 319 -29.02 -12.16 -25.89
CA ASP A 319 -30.00 -11.43 -25.10
C ASP A 319 -31.36 -12.17 -25.06
N ARG A 320 -31.56 -13.03 -24.04
CA ARG A 320 -32.91 -13.42 -23.63
C ARG A 320 -33.42 -12.35 -22.68
N GLN A 321 -34.00 -11.30 -23.27
CA GLN A 321 -34.93 -10.45 -22.53
C GLN A 321 -36.10 -11.33 -22.07
N TYR A 322 -36.16 -11.61 -20.77
CA TYR A 322 -37.36 -12.14 -20.14
C TYR A 322 -38.37 -11.00 -20.01
N ASN A 323 -39.26 -10.87 -21.01
CA ASN A 323 -40.53 -10.18 -20.81
C ASN A 323 -41.39 -11.06 -19.89
N TYR A 324 -41.45 -10.71 -18.61
CA TYR A 324 -42.53 -11.16 -17.74
C TYR A 324 -43.66 -10.14 -17.85
N ASP A 325 -44.57 -10.38 -18.81
CA ASP A 325 -45.90 -9.78 -18.75
C ASP A 325 -46.69 -10.54 -17.68
N TYR A 326 -46.94 -9.87 -16.55
CA TYR A 326 -47.98 -10.28 -15.62
C TYR A 326 -49.32 -9.76 -16.18
N GLU A 327 -50.10 -10.65 -16.77
CA GLU A 327 -51.54 -10.44 -16.97
C GLU A 327 -52.30 -11.31 -15.95
N ASP A 328 -53.28 -10.69 -15.28
CA ASP A 328 -54.28 -11.33 -14.40
C ASP A 328 -55.29 -12.19 -15.18
#